data_AF-A0A399YLY7-F1
#
_entry.id   AF-A0A399YLY7-F1
#
_cell.length_a   1.000
_cell.length_b   1.000
_cell.length_c   1.000
_cell.angle_alpha   90.00
_cell.angle_beta   90.00
_cell.angle_gamma   90.00
#
_symmetry.space_group_name_H-M   'P 1'
#
loop_
_entity.id
_entity.type
_entity.pdbx_description
1 polymer ?
#
loop_
_entity_poly.entity_id
_entity_poly.type
_entity_poly.pdbx_seq_one_letter_code
_entity_poly.pdbx_strand_id
1 'polypeptide(L)'
;MGDVAQDDRSTTPLVGRDAELAELADRVGLGDAPGPASVVLGGDAGVGKTRLLAELGARAGQAGWRVLVGHCLDFGDSALPLLPLTEVLGRLDADARAVVEPVVAHHPAV
;
A
#
# COMPACT_ATOMS: atom_id res chain seq x y z
N MET A 1 -8.35 -11.35 -18.38
CA MET A 1 -8.24 -10.05 -17.72
C MET A 1 -7.11 -10.17 -16.70
N GLY A 2 -5.90 -10.45 -17.15
CA GLY A 2 -4.96 -9.44 -17.62
C GLY A 2 -3.99 -9.23 -16.47
N ASP A 3 -2.93 -10.04 -16.45
CA ASP A 3 -1.80 -9.93 -15.54
C ASP A 3 -1.35 -8.46 -15.48
N VAL A 4 -1.56 -7.83 -14.32
CA VAL A 4 -1.10 -6.47 -14.08
C VAL A 4 0.40 -6.61 -13.83
N ALA A 5 1.13 -6.69 -14.95
CA ALA A 5 2.58 -6.58 -14.97
C ALA A 5 2.97 -5.44 -14.04
N GLN A 6 3.74 -5.78 -13.01
CA GLN A 6 4.38 -4.80 -12.13
C GLN A 6 5.22 -3.90 -13.03
N ASP A 7 4.74 -2.68 -13.23
CA ASP A 7 5.45 -1.70 -14.01
C ASP A 7 6.69 -1.28 -13.22
N ASP A 8 7.87 -1.48 -13.80
CA ASP A 8 9.21 -1.06 -13.36
C ASP A 8 9.35 0.49 -13.37
N ARG A 9 8.31 1.18 -12.93
CA ARG A 9 7.96 2.51 -13.43
C ARG A 9 8.60 3.67 -12.69
N SER A 10 9.82 3.50 -12.19
CA SER A 10 10.65 4.66 -11.84
C SER A 10 12.12 4.31 -11.68
N THR A 11 12.81 4.17 -12.81
CA THR A 11 14.27 4.30 -12.87
C THR A 11 14.75 5.72 -12.52
N THR A 12 13.86 6.70 -12.50
CA THR A 12 14.17 8.08 -12.11
C THR A 12 14.26 8.24 -10.59
N PRO A 13 15.38 8.75 -10.05
CA PRO A 13 15.54 8.98 -8.62
C PRO A 13 14.50 9.98 -8.09
N LEU A 14 14.03 9.74 -6.86
CA LEU A 14 13.20 10.69 -6.14
C LEU A 14 14.08 11.82 -5.62
N VAL A 15 13.85 13.05 -6.09
CA VAL A 15 14.69 14.21 -5.74
C VAL A 15 13.96 15.14 -4.78
N GLY A 16 14.66 15.61 -3.75
CA GLY A 16 14.19 16.67 -2.85
C GLY A 16 13.05 16.26 -1.91
N ARG A 17 12.89 14.96 -1.66
CA ARG A 17 11.83 14.40 -0.79
C ARG A 17 12.35 13.53 0.35
N ASP A 18 13.66 13.61 0.62
CA ASP A 18 14.29 12.75 1.63
C ASP A 18 13.73 13.01 3.04
N ALA A 19 13.41 14.27 3.36
CA ALA A 19 12.84 14.66 4.64
C ALA A 19 11.43 14.09 4.83
N GLU A 20 10.54 14.26 3.85
CA GLU A 20 9.18 13.75 3.92
C GLU A 20 9.14 12.22 3.93
N LEU A 21 10.07 11.58 3.21
CA LEU A 21 10.16 10.13 3.19
C LEU A 21 10.68 9.58 4.52
N ALA A 22 11.67 10.23 5.14
CA ALA A 22 12.13 9.89 6.47
C ALA A 22 11.02 10.08 7.51
N GLU A 23 10.30 11.20 7.48
CA GLU A 23 9.18 11.45 8.38
C GLU A 23 8.07 10.40 8.22
N LEU A 24 7.72 10.03 6.99
CA LEU A 24 6.74 8.98 6.75
C LEU A 24 7.23 7.62 7.26
N ALA A 25 8.48 7.25 7.00
CA ALA A 25 9.08 6.00 7.46
C ALA A 25 9.06 5.90 8.99
N ASP A 26 9.46 6.96 9.68
CA ASP A 26 9.45 7.04 11.14
C ASP A 26 8.02 6.90 11.69
N ARG A 27 7.05 7.63 11.11
CA ARG A 27 5.65 7.59 11.55
C ARG A 27 4.98 6.23 11.37
N VAL A 28 5.34 5.50 10.31
CA VAL A 28 4.82 4.14 10.09
C VAL A 28 5.62 3.07 10.82
N GLY A 29 6.70 3.44 11.53
CA GLY A 29 7.51 2.51 12.31
C GLY A 29 8.47 1.66 11.47
N LEU A 30 8.87 2.14 10.29
CA LEU A 30 9.86 1.49 9.43
C LEU A 30 11.27 1.72 10.02
N GLY A 31 11.57 1.06 11.14
CA GLY A 31 12.81 1.23 11.90
C GLY A 31 12.79 0.42 13.21
N ASP A 32 12.58 1.09 14.34
CA ASP A 32 12.94 0.56 15.67
C ASP A 32 11.76 0.19 16.58
N ALA A 33 10.51 0.51 16.23
CA ALA A 33 9.33 0.19 17.04
C ALA A 33 8.07 -0.03 16.17
N PRO A 34 7.95 -1.19 15.51
CA PRO A 34 6.77 -1.51 14.71
C PRO A 34 5.52 -1.56 15.61
N GLY A 35 4.54 -0.73 15.30
CA GLY A 35 3.24 -0.67 15.96
C GLY A 35 2.17 -0.22 14.96
N PRO A 36 0.88 -0.45 15.24
CA PRO A 36 -0.20 -0.03 14.34
C PRO A 36 -0.19 1.50 14.22
N ALA A 37 0.06 1.98 13.00
CA ALA A 37 0.09 3.40 12.67
C ALA A 37 -0.67 3.66 11.36
N SER A 38 -1.23 4.86 11.25
CA SER A 38 -1.92 5.32 10.04
C SER A 38 -1.53 6.76 9.77
N VAL A 39 -1.21 7.08 8.51
CA VAL A 39 -0.87 8.43 8.07
C VAL A 39 -1.76 8.80 6.89
N VAL A 40 -2.23 10.04 6.88
CA VAL A 40 -2.92 10.64 5.73
C VAL A 40 -1.99 11.63 5.07
N LEU A 41 -1.68 11.42 3.79
CA LEU A 41 -0.81 12.30 3.01
C LEU A 41 -1.64 13.30 2.20
N GLY A 42 -1.66 14.55 2.66
CA GLY A 42 -2.24 15.68 1.95
C GLY A 42 -1.24 16.38 1.01
N GLY A 43 -1.76 17.15 0.06
CA GLY A 43 -0.94 18.01 -0.81
C GLY A 43 -1.58 18.22 -2.18
N ASP A 44 -1.01 19.14 -2.96
CA ASP A 44 -1.57 19.53 -4.25
C ASP A 44 -1.59 18.40 -5.28
N ALA A 45 -2.47 18.53 -6.26
CA ALA A 45 -2.49 17.63 -7.42
C ALA A 45 -1.12 17.67 -8.13
N GLY A 46 -0.59 16.50 -8.51
CA GLY A 46 0.70 16.41 -9.21
C GLY A 46 1.94 16.61 -8.34
N VAL A 47 1.82 16.91 -7.04
CA VAL A 47 2.98 17.17 -6.15
C VAL A 47 3.88 15.95 -5.89
N GLY A 48 3.50 14.77 -6.38
CA GLY A 48 4.29 13.54 -6.27
C GLY A 48 3.91 12.58 -5.13
N LYS A 49 2.73 12.72 -4.50
CA LYS A 49 2.26 11.85 -3.40
C LYS A 49 2.37 10.35 -3.74
N THR A 50 1.90 9.95 -4.92
CA THR A 50 1.97 8.56 -5.37
C THR A 50 3.41 8.07 -5.51
N ARG A 51 4.32 8.92 -6.02
CA ARG A 51 5.74 8.57 -6.13
C ARG A 51 6.40 8.43 -4.75
N LEU A 52 6.06 9.30 -3.80
CA LEU A 52 6.54 9.24 -2.43
C LEU A 52 6.08 7.95 -1.73
N LEU A 53 4.81 7.57 -1.88
CA LEU A 53 4.28 6.31 -1.33
C LEU A 53 4.89 5.08 -2.01
N ALA A 54 5.13 5.12 -3.32
CA ALA A 54 5.81 4.04 -4.03
C ALA A 54 7.25 3.84 -3.53
N GLU A 55 7.98 4.93 -3.28
CA GLU A 55 9.33 4.88 -2.72
C GLU A 55 9.34 4.32 -1.29
N LEU A 56 8.41 4.76 -0.43
CA LEU A 56 8.22 4.20 0.90
C LEU A 56 7.91 2.69 0.83
N GLY A 57 7.04 2.29 -0.09
CA GLY A 57 6.71 0.88 -0.33
C GLY A 57 7.94 0.06 -0.75
N ALA A 58 8.78 0.60 -1.64
CA ALA A 58 10.02 -0.06 -2.03
C ALA A 58 10.98 -0.24 -0.84
N ARG A 59 11.17 0.81 -0.01
CA ARG A 59 11.99 0.73 1.21
C ARG A 59 11.43 -0.26 2.22
N ALA A 60 10.11 -0.27 2.42
CA ALA A 60 9.45 -1.23 3.30
C ALA A 60 9.64 -2.68 2.81
N GLY A 61 9.48 -2.92 1.50
CA GLY A 61 9.77 -4.21 0.89
C GLY A 61 11.23 -4.66 1.08
N GLN A 62 12.19 -3.75 0.90
CA GLN A 62 13.61 -4.01 1.17
C GLN A 62 13.89 -4.34 2.64
N ALA A 63 13.13 -3.76 3.56
CA ALA A 63 13.16 -4.07 4.99
C ALA A 63 12.38 -5.37 5.35
N GLY A 64 11.88 -6.11 4.36
CA GLY A 64 11.17 -7.38 4.55
C GLY A 64 9.69 -7.24 4.90
N TRP A 65 9.10 -6.05 4.80
CA TRP A 65 7.68 -5.84 5.02
C TRP A 65 6.88 -6.34 3.81
N ARG A 66 5.69 -6.89 4.09
CA ARG A 66 4.69 -7.10 3.05
C ARG A 66 4.00 -5.77 2.76
N VAL A 67 4.04 -5.32 1.51
CA VAL A 67 3.39 -4.08 1.06
C VAL A 67 2.22 -4.42 0.17
N LEU A 68 1.04 -3.91 0.52
CA LEU A 68 -0.19 -4.09 -0.24
C LEU A 68 -0.76 -2.71 -0.58
N VAL A 69 -1.27 -2.57 -1.80
CA VAL A 69 -1.78 -1.30 -2.32
C VAL A 69 -3.19 -1.50 -2.84
N GLY A 70 -4.14 -0.72 -2.33
CA GLY A 70 -5.51 -0.64 -2.85
C GLY A 70 -5.78 0.74 -3.42
N HIS A 71 -6.62 0.83 -4.45
CA HIS A 71 -6.93 2.09 -5.13
C HIS A 71 -8.31 2.61 -4.73
N CYS A 72 -8.32 3.81 -4.16
CA CYS A 72 -9.54 4.59 -3.96
C CYS A 72 -9.87 5.30 -5.27
N LEU A 73 -10.63 4.63 -6.12
CA LEU A 73 -11.07 5.17 -7.41
C LEU A 73 -12.42 5.86 -7.25
N ASP A 74 -12.51 7.07 -7.79
CA ASP A 74 -13.78 7.80 -7.90
C ASP A 74 -14.48 7.36 -9.18
N PHE A 75 -15.43 6.44 -9.04
CA PHE A 75 -16.31 6.01 -10.14
C PHE A 75 -17.67 6.72 -10.09
N GLY A 76 -17.78 7.87 -9.40
CA GLY A 76 -19.05 8.54 -9.16
C GLY A 76 -20.07 7.62 -8.49
N ASP A 77 -21.30 7.60 -9.01
CA ASP A 77 -22.40 6.80 -8.47
C ASP A 77 -22.18 5.26 -8.53
N SER A 78 -21.12 4.80 -9.20
CA SER A 78 -20.75 3.39 -9.31
C SER A 78 -19.56 3.00 -8.43
N ALA A 79 -19.12 3.89 -7.53
CA ALA A 79 -18.03 3.58 -6.61
C ALA A 79 -18.42 2.37 -5.73
N LEU A 80 -17.67 1.28 -5.86
CA LEU A 80 -17.83 0.11 -5.00
C LEU A 80 -17.23 0.42 -3.63
N PRO A 81 -18.05 0.44 -2.55
CA PRO A 81 -17.52 0.64 -1.22
C PRO A 81 -16.47 -0.44 -0.92
N LEU A 82 -15.39 -0.05 -0.26
CA LEU A 82 -14.33 -0.96 0.17
C LEU A 82 -13.57 -1.66 -0.97
N LEU A 83 -13.70 -1.22 -2.24
CA LEU A 83 -12.86 -1.68 -3.35
C LEU A 83 -11.35 -1.74 -3.02
N PRO A 84 -10.73 -0.70 -2.41
CA PRO A 84 -9.33 -0.78 -2.04
C PRO A 84 -9.04 -1.92 -1.04
N LEU A 85 -10.00 -2.27 -0.16
CA LEU A 85 -9.83 -3.41 0.75
C LEU A 85 -9.98 -4.74 0.01
N THR A 86 -10.91 -4.87 -0.94
CA THR A 86 -11.04 -6.12 -1.71
C THR A 86 -9.83 -6.37 -2.59
N GLU A 87 -9.24 -5.33 -3.19
CA GLU A 87 -7.96 -5.42 -3.91
C GLU A 87 -6.83 -5.92 -3.00
N VAL A 88 -6.68 -5.32 -1.81
CA VAL A 88 -5.64 -5.66 -0.84
C VAL A 88 -5.82 -7.08 -0.32
N LEU A 89 -7.03 -7.48 0.07
CA LEU A 89 -7.32 -8.80 0.60
C LEU A 89 -7.19 -9.89 -0.48
N GLY A 90 -7.61 -9.62 -1.71
CA GLY A 90 -7.44 -10.55 -2.83
C GLY A 90 -5.97 -10.83 -3.14
N ARG A 91 -5.11 -9.79 -3.11
CA ARG A 91 -3.65 -9.96 -3.23
C ARG A 91 -3.05 -10.72 -2.06
N LEU A 92 -3.49 -10.40 -0.83
CA LEU A 92 -3.03 -11.11 0.35
C LEU A 92 -3.38 -12.60 0.32
N ASP A 93 -4.58 -12.97 -0.14
CA ASP A 93 -4.96 -14.38 -0.29
C ASP A 93 -4.13 -15.08 -1.36
N ALA A 94 -3.88 -14.43 -2.50
CA ALA A 94 -3.05 -14.97 -3.56
C ALA A 94 -1.60 -15.23 -3.10
N ASP A 95 -1.01 -14.28 -2.35
CA ASP A 95 0.40 -14.34 -1.95
C ASP A 95 0.64 -15.08 -0.61
N ALA A 96 -0.39 -15.17 0.24
CA ALA A 96 -0.26 -15.64 1.61
C ALA A 96 -1.51 -16.38 2.11
N ARG A 97 -2.11 -17.25 1.28
CA ARG A 97 -3.29 -18.04 1.62
C ARG A 97 -3.23 -18.72 2.98
N ALA A 98 -2.07 -19.27 3.36
CA ALA A 98 -1.88 -19.93 4.66
C ALA A 98 -2.10 -19.00 5.87
N VAL A 99 -1.97 -17.67 5.68
CA VAL A 99 -2.30 -16.66 6.69
C VAL A 99 -3.78 -16.30 6.67
N VAL A 100 -4.41 -16.28 5.49
CA VAL A 100 -5.81 -15.87 5.31
C VAL A 100 -6.78 -16.98 5.69
N GLU A 101 -6.50 -18.23 5.30
CA GLU A 101 -7.37 -19.39 5.50
C GLU A 101 -7.82 -19.57 6.95
N PRO A 102 -6.93 -19.52 7.97
CA PRO A 102 -7.36 -19.60 9.36
C PRO A 102 -8.30 -18.47 9.76
N VAL A 103 -8.04 -17.22 9.31
CA VAL A 103 -8.87 -16.06 9.68
C VAL A 103 -10.28 -16.22 9.11
N VAL A 104 -10.41 -16.65 7.85
CA VAL A 104 -11.71 -16.89 7.22
C VAL A 104 -12.45 -18.05 7.88
N ALA A 105 -11.74 -19.11 8.29
CA ALA A 105 -12.36 -20.23 9.01
C ALA A 105 -12.94 -19.81 10.38
N HIS A 106 -12.29 -18.85 11.07
CA HIS A 106 -12.79 -18.28 12.33
C HIS A 106 -13.87 -17.20 12.13
N HIS A 107 -13.90 -16.56 10.96
CA HIS A 107 -14.81 -15.46 10.62
C HIS A 107 -15.44 -15.69 9.24
N PRO A 108 -16.37 -16.66 9.11
CA PRO A 108 -17.00 -16.94 7.82
C PRO A 108 -17.87 -15.77 7.36
N ALA A 109 -17.83 -15.48 6.06
CA ALA A 109 -18.79 -14.57 5.44
C ALA A 109 -20.18 -15.21 5.50
N VAL A 110 -21.17 -14.45 5.99
CA VAL A 110 -22.55 -14.90 6.18
C VAL A 110 -23.28 -15.07 4.85
#